data_AF-A0A2S2QN05-F1
#
_entry.id   AF-A0A2S2QN05-F1
#
_cell.length_a   1.000
_cell.length_b   1.000
_cell.length_c   1.000
_cell.angle_alpha   90.00
_cell.angle_beta   90.00
_cell.angle_gamma   90.00
#
_symmetry.space_group_name_H-M   'P 1'
#
loop_
_entity.id
_entity.type
_entity.pdbx_description
1 polymer ?
#
loop_
_entity_poly.entity_id
_entity_poly.type
_entity_poly.pdbx_seq_one_letter_code
_entity_poly.pdbx_strand_id
1 'polypeptide(L)'
;MSSDDECISPLKRKKGVSNSDKYKRNIIKQAKIEGKKHTNWIGKIVATKNDPSLILKECCSKKCLKDIQQEKLENTMKMFYEMHSKNEQDLHLQRTIEIKEITRKRKRIETEEGKEKPKSKSVQYFLIVDGQRIQVCKKAFINVYNISNKKIRRLVDLLENNITPVDMRGKNISANTMPYEYCQKIHEHILSFPTKDTHYTTRLKNYLNPKLNVKTMHTMFLEKYPELEGKIKYQYYWEYFKNNFSLSFGAPVKDACSKCEELNTKIMSKDLNDVAKRVAAAELLVHKRRSKKFYNNIKKTIEISQQNKKVLGLCFDFMAVVDLPKIPVQEVYYYRQLSVNTFGIH
;
A
#
# COMPACT_ATOMS: atom_id res chain seq x y z
N MET A 1 39.41 -25.31 24.33
CA MET A 1 38.39 -24.38 24.86
C MET A 1 37.70 -23.78 23.65
N SER A 2 36.46 -24.20 23.43
CA SER A 2 35.70 -24.03 22.20
C SER A 2 35.21 -22.60 22.06
N SER A 3 35.40 -22.04 20.87
CA SER A 3 34.86 -20.76 20.41
C SER A 3 33.39 -20.95 20.03
N ASP A 4 32.50 -20.30 20.77
CA ASP A 4 31.06 -20.29 20.50
C ASP A 4 30.74 -19.33 19.35
N ASP A 5 30.46 -19.92 18.18
CA ASP A 5 29.76 -19.26 17.07
C ASP A 5 28.31 -18.98 17.51
N GLU A 6 27.99 -17.71 17.75
CA GLU A 6 26.59 -17.29 17.93
C GLU A 6 25.81 -17.50 16.62
N CYS A 7 25.10 -18.62 16.57
CA CYS A 7 24.15 -18.95 15.53
C CYS A 7 22.94 -18.00 15.63
N ILE A 8 22.98 -16.87 14.93
CA ILE A 8 21.84 -15.95 14.82
C ILE A 8 20.71 -16.67 14.08
N SER A 9 19.77 -17.21 14.85
CA SER A 9 18.56 -17.84 14.33
C SER A 9 17.71 -16.83 13.51
N PRO A 10 17.14 -17.24 12.35
CA PRO A 10 16.36 -16.33 11.53
C PRO A 10 15.06 -15.93 12.24
N LEU A 11 14.94 -14.63 12.55
CA LEU A 11 13.74 -14.02 13.13
C LEU A 11 12.47 -14.47 12.37
N LYS A 12 11.55 -15.14 13.09
CA LYS A 12 10.25 -15.57 12.56
C LYS A 12 9.52 -14.37 11.92
N ARG A 13 9.02 -14.55 10.70
CA ARG A 13 8.27 -13.50 9.97
C ARG A 13 7.04 -13.07 10.79
N LYS A 14 6.99 -11.81 11.23
CA LYS A 14 5.77 -11.21 11.79
C LYS A 14 4.72 -11.08 10.69
N LYS A 15 3.51 -11.60 10.94
CA LYS A 15 2.37 -11.52 10.01
C LYS A 15 2.06 -10.04 9.75
N GLY A 16 2.11 -9.62 8.48
CA GLY A 16 1.80 -8.24 8.05
C GLY A 16 2.99 -7.29 7.81
N VAL A 17 4.24 -7.70 8.11
CA VAL A 17 5.43 -6.88 7.80
C VAL A 17 6.07 -7.34 6.50
N SER A 18 6.06 -6.48 5.47
CA SER A 18 6.73 -6.73 4.19
C SER A 18 8.17 -6.21 4.24
N ASN A 19 9.15 -7.11 4.38
CA ASN A 19 10.58 -6.77 4.32
C ASN A 19 11.04 -6.60 2.87
N SER A 20 10.48 -5.61 2.15
CA SER A 20 10.71 -5.42 0.72
C SER A 20 12.17 -5.21 0.37
N ASP A 21 12.97 -4.62 1.26
CA ASP A 21 14.37 -4.27 0.99
C ASP A 21 15.26 -5.52 0.88
N LYS A 22 14.86 -6.59 1.57
CA LYS A 22 15.53 -7.90 1.50
C LYS A 22 15.18 -8.66 0.22
N TYR A 23 14.26 -8.16 -0.61
CA TYR A 23 13.91 -8.85 -1.85
C TYR A 23 15.09 -8.75 -2.81
N LYS A 24 15.50 -9.89 -3.40
CA LYS A 24 16.59 -9.99 -4.39
C LYS A 24 16.53 -8.88 -5.45
N ARG A 25 15.32 -8.53 -5.92
CA ARG A 25 15.09 -7.45 -6.89
C ARG A 25 15.54 -6.07 -6.38
N ASN A 26 15.28 -5.76 -5.11
CA ASN A 26 15.57 -4.47 -4.50
C ASN A 26 17.05 -4.37 -4.14
N ILE A 27 17.64 -5.46 -3.62
CA ILE A 27 19.08 -5.58 -3.39
C ILE A 27 19.87 -5.32 -4.69
N ILE A 28 19.49 -5.99 -5.80
CA ILE A 28 20.14 -5.78 -7.10
C ILE A 28 19.93 -4.35 -7.63
N LYS A 29 18.74 -3.77 -7.44
CA LYS A 29 18.46 -2.39 -7.85
C LYS A 29 19.36 -1.40 -7.10
N GLN A 30 19.50 -1.58 -5.79
CA GLN A 30 20.30 -0.73 -4.92
C GLN A 30 21.79 -0.84 -5.25
N ALA A 31 22.32 -2.06 -5.36
CA ALA A 31 23.73 -2.29 -5.72
C ALA A 31 24.09 -1.67 -7.09
N LYS A 32 23.15 -1.65 -8.05
CA LYS A 32 23.34 -0.98 -9.35
C LYS A 32 23.37 0.54 -9.25
N ILE A 33 22.61 1.14 -8.33
CA ILE A 33 22.61 2.58 -8.09
C ILE A 33 23.94 2.97 -7.44
N GLU A 34 24.36 2.24 -6.42
CA GLU A 34 25.62 2.48 -5.70
C GLU A 34 26.87 2.08 -6.50
N GLY A 35 26.69 1.39 -7.63
CA GLY A 35 27.80 0.91 -8.45
C GLY A 35 28.61 -0.23 -7.83
N LYS A 36 28.09 -0.91 -6.79
CA LYS A 36 28.78 -2.00 -6.10
C LYS A 36 28.75 -3.31 -6.88
N LYS A 37 29.74 -4.17 -6.60
CA LYS A 37 29.76 -5.58 -7.04
C LYS A 37 28.46 -6.27 -6.63
N HIS A 38 27.82 -6.96 -7.58
CA HIS A 38 26.57 -7.69 -7.31
C HIS A 38 26.39 -8.90 -8.22
N THR A 39 25.59 -9.86 -7.79
CA THR A 39 25.15 -10.99 -8.62
C THR A 39 23.89 -10.59 -9.40
N ASN A 40 23.90 -10.83 -10.70
CA ASN A 40 22.75 -10.56 -11.55
C ASN A 40 21.67 -11.67 -11.40
N TRP A 41 20.55 -11.51 -12.11
CA TRP A 41 19.45 -12.49 -12.09
C TRP A 41 19.84 -13.88 -12.58
N ILE A 42 20.84 -13.96 -13.47
CA ILE A 42 21.38 -15.19 -14.08
C ILE A 42 22.45 -15.83 -13.16
N GLY A 43 22.84 -15.16 -12.07
CA GLY A 43 23.88 -15.63 -11.15
C GLY A 43 25.31 -15.20 -11.49
N LYS A 44 25.51 -14.44 -12.57
CA LYS A 44 26.84 -13.91 -12.93
C LYS A 44 27.20 -12.71 -12.05
N ILE A 45 28.45 -12.66 -11.61
CA ILE A 45 29.01 -11.54 -10.84
C ILE A 45 29.29 -10.37 -11.79
N VAL A 46 28.77 -9.20 -11.44
CA VAL A 46 29.07 -7.92 -12.09
C VAL A 46 30.08 -7.19 -11.23
N ALA A 47 31.20 -6.77 -11.82
CA ALA A 47 32.26 -6.03 -11.14
C ALA A 47 31.77 -4.65 -10.64
N THR A 48 32.52 -4.08 -9.69
CA THR A 48 32.23 -2.73 -9.19
C THR A 48 32.42 -1.70 -10.31
N LYS A 49 31.58 -0.68 -10.29
CA LYS A 49 31.62 0.45 -11.22
C LYS A 49 32.07 1.74 -10.58
N ASN A 50 31.84 1.90 -9.27
CA ASN A 50 32.16 3.07 -8.47
C ASN A 50 33.63 3.11 -8.02
N ASP A 51 34.54 2.65 -8.87
CA ASP A 51 35.98 2.61 -8.59
C ASP A 51 36.68 3.68 -9.44
N PRO A 52 37.22 4.75 -8.81
CA PRO A 52 37.86 5.83 -9.54
C PRO A 52 39.13 5.41 -10.30
N SER A 53 39.76 4.28 -9.93
CA SER A 53 40.91 3.72 -10.65
C SER A 53 40.57 3.29 -12.09
N LEU A 54 39.28 3.10 -12.39
CA LEU A 54 38.80 2.76 -13.73
C LEU A 54 38.80 3.94 -14.70
N ILE A 55 38.99 5.18 -14.21
CA ILE A 55 38.94 6.39 -15.05
C ILE A 55 40.22 6.54 -15.87
N LEU A 56 40.14 6.19 -17.16
CA LEU A 56 41.24 6.45 -18.11
C LEU A 56 41.28 7.91 -18.60
N LYS A 57 42.35 8.66 -18.30
CA LYS A 57 42.54 10.03 -18.82
C LYS A 57 42.69 10.10 -20.34
N GLU A 58 43.14 9.01 -20.96
CA GLU A 58 43.35 8.94 -22.41
C GLU A 58 42.04 8.58 -23.14
N CYS A 59 41.14 9.57 -23.26
CA CYS A 59 39.80 9.39 -23.84
C CYS A 59 39.75 9.43 -25.38
N CYS A 60 40.53 10.33 -25.99
CA CYS A 60 40.44 10.68 -27.40
C CYS A 60 41.70 11.44 -27.87
N SER A 61 41.86 11.61 -29.18
CA SER A 61 42.96 12.38 -29.77
C SER A 61 43.01 13.84 -29.31
N LYS A 62 41.84 14.41 -28.94
CA LYS A 62 41.73 15.76 -28.37
C LYS A 62 42.04 15.83 -26.88
N LYS A 63 42.37 14.69 -26.25
CA LYS A 63 42.90 14.63 -24.87
C LYS A 63 42.03 15.36 -23.84
N CYS A 64 40.72 15.20 -23.99
CA CYS A 64 39.64 15.93 -23.31
C CYS A 64 39.62 15.89 -21.77
N LEU A 65 40.37 14.99 -21.15
CA LEU A 65 40.46 14.83 -19.69
C LEU A 65 41.86 15.17 -19.14
N LYS A 66 42.83 15.57 -19.98
CA LYS A 66 44.23 15.73 -19.54
C LYS A 66 44.41 16.87 -18.56
N ASP A 67 43.72 17.97 -18.79
CA ASP A 67 43.85 19.18 -17.96
C ASP A 67 43.01 19.10 -16.68
N ILE A 68 42.22 18.03 -16.50
CA ILE A 68 41.44 17.82 -15.29
C ILE A 68 42.28 17.02 -14.29
N GLN A 69 42.42 17.58 -13.09
CA GLN A 69 43.06 16.91 -11.96
C GLN A 69 42.36 15.58 -11.67
N GLN A 70 43.13 14.56 -11.31
CA GLN A 70 42.59 13.21 -11.08
C GLN A 70 41.54 13.24 -9.96
N GLU A 71 41.89 13.81 -8.81
CA GLU A 71 41.00 13.96 -7.64
C GLU A 71 39.62 14.55 -7.98
N LYS A 72 39.58 15.54 -8.89
CA LYS A 72 38.31 16.15 -9.34
C LYS A 72 37.43 15.17 -10.12
N LEU A 73 38.03 14.31 -10.94
CA LEU A 73 37.32 13.25 -11.66
C LEU A 73 36.79 12.18 -10.68
N GLU A 74 37.59 11.84 -9.68
CA GLU A 74 37.21 10.88 -8.63
C GLU A 74 36.03 11.41 -7.82
N ASN A 75 36.09 12.68 -7.40
CA ASN A 75 34.98 13.36 -6.71
C ASN A 75 33.72 13.39 -7.59
N THR A 76 33.86 13.68 -8.88
CA THR A 76 32.72 13.67 -9.83
C THR A 76 32.05 12.29 -9.91
N MET A 77 32.84 11.22 -9.94
CA MET A 77 32.33 9.84 -9.95
C MET A 77 31.68 9.48 -8.61
N LYS A 78 32.33 9.83 -7.49
CA LYS A 78 31.86 9.55 -6.14
C LYS A 78 30.50 10.21 -5.89
N MET A 79 30.38 11.52 -6.17
CA MET A 79 29.11 12.25 -6.05
C MET A 79 27.98 11.61 -6.87
N PHE A 80 28.29 11.05 -8.05
CA PHE A 80 27.30 10.39 -8.88
C PHE A 80 26.80 9.06 -8.27
N TYR A 81 27.67 8.28 -7.66
CA TYR A 81 27.32 6.99 -7.05
C TYR A 81 26.77 7.12 -5.60
N GLU A 82 26.95 8.28 -4.96
CA GLU A 82 26.32 8.61 -3.68
C GLU A 82 24.84 9.01 -3.81
N MET A 83 24.37 9.34 -5.01
CA MET A 83 22.94 9.64 -5.27
C MET A 83 22.05 8.44 -4.89
N HIS A 84 20.94 8.72 -4.21
CA HIS A 84 20.10 7.70 -3.58
C HIS A 84 19.23 6.97 -4.59
N SER A 85 18.85 7.62 -5.69
CA SER A 85 17.92 7.06 -6.66
C SER A 85 18.48 7.05 -8.09
N LYS A 86 18.00 6.09 -8.88
CA LYS A 86 18.27 6.06 -10.33
C LYS A 86 17.73 7.32 -11.02
N ASN A 87 16.64 7.90 -10.52
CA ASN A 87 16.06 9.13 -11.07
C ASN A 87 17.04 10.29 -10.92
N GLU A 88 17.62 10.48 -9.74
CA GLU A 88 18.65 11.50 -9.50
C GLU A 88 19.85 11.33 -10.44
N GLN A 89 20.37 10.10 -10.54
CA GLN A 89 21.48 9.79 -11.45
C GLN A 89 21.13 10.10 -12.92
N ASP A 90 19.97 9.66 -13.37
CA ASP A 90 19.54 9.85 -14.75
C ASP A 90 19.29 11.33 -15.06
N LEU A 91 18.69 12.07 -14.12
CA LEU A 91 18.45 13.50 -14.24
C LEU A 91 19.76 14.29 -14.29
N HIS A 92 20.72 13.97 -13.42
CA HIS A 92 22.06 14.57 -13.44
C HIS A 92 22.77 14.36 -14.78
N LEU A 93 22.73 13.13 -15.29
CA LEU A 93 23.30 12.81 -16.60
C LEU A 93 22.57 13.52 -17.74
N GLN A 94 21.25 13.62 -17.70
CA GLN A 94 20.48 14.32 -18.74
C GLN A 94 20.79 15.82 -18.73
N ARG A 95 20.90 16.46 -17.55
CA ARG A 95 21.26 17.88 -17.40
C ARG A 95 22.64 18.21 -17.97
N THR A 96 23.53 17.24 -18.02
CA THR A 96 24.90 17.39 -18.54
C THR A 96 25.03 17.02 -20.03
N ILE A 97 23.91 16.78 -20.71
CA ILE A 97 23.84 16.50 -22.15
C ILE A 97 23.12 17.67 -22.84
N GLU A 98 23.64 18.12 -23.98
CA GLU A 98 22.94 19.08 -24.86
C GLU A 98 22.77 18.51 -26.25
N ILE A 99 21.61 18.80 -26.84
CA ILE A 99 21.30 18.49 -28.23
C ILE A 99 21.32 19.80 -29.00
N LYS A 100 22.19 19.87 -30.02
CA LYS A 100 22.30 21.00 -30.92
C LYS A 100 21.91 20.59 -32.33
N GLU A 101 21.17 21.46 -33.01
CA GLU A 101 20.87 21.29 -34.42
C GLU A 101 22.15 21.39 -35.26
N ILE A 102 22.24 20.60 -36.32
CA ILE A 102 23.41 20.60 -37.19
C ILE A 102 23.31 21.78 -38.15
N THR A 103 24.14 22.78 -37.91
CA THR A 103 24.22 24.01 -38.73
C THR A 103 24.93 23.81 -40.08
N ARG A 104 25.71 22.72 -40.24
CA ARG A 104 26.40 22.38 -41.51
C ARG A 104 26.18 20.93 -41.92
N LYS A 105 25.44 20.72 -43.01
CA LYS A 105 25.36 19.43 -43.72
C LYS A 105 26.54 19.34 -44.70
N ARG A 106 27.46 18.40 -44.50
CA ARG A 106 28.48 18.11 -45.53
C ARG A 106 27.81 17.39 -46.70
N LYS A 107 28.01 17.88 -47.94
CA LYS A 107 27.66 17.12 -49.14
C LYS A 107 28.48 15.82 -49.12
N ARG A 108 27.81 14.66 -49.11
CA ARG A 108 28.48 13.38 -49.39
C ARG A 108 28.44 13.17 -50.91
N ILE A 109 29.53 12.63 -51.45
CA ILE A 109 29.56 12.13 -52.82
C ILE A 109 28.48 11.03 -52.91
N GLU A 110 27.58 11.14 -53.89
CA GLU A 110 26.34 10.33 -54.03
C GLU A 110 26.58 8.86 -54.39
N THR A 111 27.82 8.40 -54.36
CA THR A 111 28.15 6.99 -54.61
C THR A 111 27.99 6.20 -53.32
N GLU A 112 26.81 5.58 -53.16
CA GLU A 112 26.57 4.22 -52.60
C GLU A 112 25.19 4.16 -51.95
N GLU A 113 24.25 3.50 -52.64
CA GLU A 113 22.97 3.05 -52.10
C GLU A 113 23.24 2.18 -50.85
N GLY A 114 22.77 2.63 -49.68
CA GLY A 114 22.83 1.85 -48.44
C GLY A 114 23.46 2.50 -47.21
N LYS A 115 23.96 3.74 -47.28
CA LYS A 115 24.48 4.41 -46.06
C LYS A 115 23.36 5.07 -45.22
N GLU A 116 23.39 4.80 -43.92
CA GLU A 116 22.49 5.34 -42.88
C GLU A 116 22.17 6.82 -43.07
N LYS A 117 20.90 7.20 -42.86
CA LYS A 117 20.42 8.60 -42.90
C LYS A 117 21.40 9.50 -42.13
N PRO A 118 21.78 10.67 -42.67
CA PRO A 118 22.67 11.57 -41.98
C PRO A 118 22.11 11.89 -40.59
N LYS A 119 22.98 11.92 -39.58
CA LYS A 119 22.59 12.38 -38.24
C LYS A 119 21.94 13.74 -38.41
N SER A 120 20.72 13.89 -37.93
CA SER A 120 19.98 15.16 -37.97
C SER A 120 20.42 16.11 -36.87
N LYS A 121 21.04 15.59 -35.80
CA LYS A 121 21.36 16.33 -34.57
C LYS A 121 22.77 16.00 -34.06
N SER A 122 23.39 16.97 -33.39
CA SER A 122 24.68 16.83 -32.72
C SER A 122 24.47 16.80 -31.20
N VAL A 123 25.08 15.84 -30.51
CA VAL A 123 24.97 15.71 -29.05
C VAL A 123 26.30 16.07 -28.40
N GLN A 124 26.27 17.03 -27.48
CA GLN A 124 27.40 17.48 -26.69
C GLN A 124 27.28 16.95 -25.26
N TYR A 125 28.41 16.59 -24.66
CA TYR A 125 28.49 16.01 -23.32
C TYR A 125 29.37 16.90 -22.45
N PHE A 126 28.98 17.08 -21.19
CA PHE A 126 29.67 17.95 -20.26
C PHE A 126 29.91 17.23 -18.93
N LEU A 127 30.97 17.61 -18.22
CA LEU A 127 31.17 17.25 -16.82
C LEU A 127 31.01 18.51 -15.98
N ILE A 128 30.44 18.37 -14.78
CA ILE A 128 30.39 19.45 -13.80
C ILE A 128 31.52 19.18 -12.81
N VAL A 129 32.54 20.02 -12.83
CA VAL A 129 33.73 19.93 -12.00
C VAL A 129 33.87 21.26 -11.26
N ASP A 130 33.82 21.25 -9.93
CA ASP A 130 33.84 22.45 -9.08
C ASP A 130 32.84 23.55 -9.52
N GLY A 131 31.64 23.14 -9.92
CA GLY A 131 30.60 24.05 -10.43
C GLY A 131 30.82 24.54 -11.86
N GLN A 132 31.99 24.26 -12.48
CA GLN A 132 32.26 24.59 -13.87
C GLN A 132 31.83 23.48 -14.82
N ARG A 133 31.33 23.89 -15.99
CA ARG A 133 30.84 22.98 -17.01
C ARG A 133 31.89 22.78 -18.09
N ILE A 134 32.54 21.61 -18.10
CA ILE A 134 33.64 21.27 -19.01
C ILE A 134 33.12 20.36 -20.12
N GLN A 135 33.32 20.75 -21.38
CA GLN A 135 32.90 19.93 -22.53
C GLN A 135 33.84 18.73 -22.72
N VAL A 136 33.26 17.53 -22.84
CA VAL A 136 34.00 16.29 -23.05
C VAL A 136 33.45 15.48 -24.23
N CYS A 137 34.24 14.52 -24.71
CA CYS A 137 33.75 13.57 -25.70
C CYS A 137 32.87 12.50 -25.05
N LYS A 138 32.00 11.85 -25.85
CA LYS A 138 31.15 10.76 -25.38
C LYS A 138 31.92 9.63 -24.68
N LYS A 139 33.11 9.29 -25.18
CA LYS A 139 33.96 8.23 -24.60
C LYS A 139 34.40 8.59 -23.19
N ALA A 140 34.86 9.83 -22.98
CA ALA A 140 35.20 10.33 -21.65
C ALA A 140 34.00 10.35 -20.71
N PHE A 141 32.86 10.84 -21.18
CA PHE A 141 31.63 10.86 -20.37
C PHE A 141 31.20 9.45 -19.91
N ILE A 142 31.26 8.46 -20.81
CA ILE A 142 31.03 7.04 -20.50
C ILE A 142 32.02 6.53 -19.45
N ASN A 143 33.29 6.89 -19.62
CA ASN A 143 34.40 6.42 -18.80
C ASN A 143 34.32 6.96 -17.37
N VAL A 144 34.20 8.29 -17.22
CA VAL A 144 34.14 8.97 -15.91
C VAL A 144 32.96 8.47 -15.07
N TYR A 145 31.77 8.30 -15.66
CA TYR A 145 30.61 7.78 -14.93
C TYR A 145 30.48 6.25 -14.97
N ASN A 146 31.38 5.54 -15.67
CA ASN A 146 31.34 4.09 -15.90
C ASN A 146 29.94 3.54 -16.29
N ILE A 147 29.26 4.25 -17.19
CA ILE A 147 27.90 3.93 -17.64
C ILE A 147 27.88 3.27 -19.02
N SER A 148 26.83 2.50 -19.31
CA SER A 148 26.70 1.86 -20.63
C SER A 148 26.24 2.85 -21.71
N ASN A 149 26.67 2.63 -22.95
CA ASN A 149 26.21 3.41 -24.11
C ASN A 149 24.68 3.34 -24.29
N LYS A 150 24.05 2.21 -23.94
CA LYS A 150 22.59 2.06 -23.92
C LYS A 150 21.91 3.06 -22.97
N LYS A 151 22.50 3.33 -21.80
CA LYS A 151 21.98 4.31 -20.84
C LYS A 151 21.97 5.70 -21.46
N ILE A 152 23.07 6.10 -22.12
CA ILE A 152 23.18 7.40 -22.80
C ILE A 152 22.19 7.53 -23.95
N ARG A 153 22.09 6.52 -24.84
CA ARG A 153 21.13 6.54 -25.96
C ARG A 153 19.72 6.85 -25.45
N ARG A 154 19.26 6.09 -24.45
CA ARG A 154 17.95 6.32 -23.82
C ARG A 154 17.79 7.75 -23.27
N LEU A 155 18.81 8.30 -22.60
CA LEU A 155 18.72 9.66 -22.05
C LEU A 155 18.65 10.73 -23.14
N VAL A 156 19.39 10.54 -24.24
CA VAL A 156 19.30 11.41 -25.43
C VAL A 156 17.92 11.31 -26.05
N ASP A 157 17.40 10.09 -26.25
CA ASP A 157 16.06 9.87 -26.83
C ASP A 157 14.96 10.54 -25.97
N LEU A 158 15.07 10.45 -24.64
CA LEU A 158 14.14 11.13 -23.73
C LEU A 158 14.26 12.65 -23.81
N LEU A 159 15.50 13.18 -23.84
CA LEU A 159 15.75 14.61 -23.96
C LEU A 159 15.24 15.17 -25.30
N GLU A 160 15.37 14.41 -26.39
CA GLU A 160 14.83 14.77 -27.71
C GLU A 160 13.31 14.94 -27.71
N ASN A 161 12.61 14.19 -26.86
CA ASN A 161 11.16 14.27 -26.70
C ASN A 161 10.74 15.21 -25.56
N ASN A 162 11.68 15.96 -24.96
CA ASN A 162 11.46 16.81 -23.78
C ASN A 162 10.88 16.05 -22.56
N ILE A 163 11.27 14.78 -22.39
CA ILE A 163 10.80 13.91 -21.30
C ILE A 163 11.88 13.80 -20.21
N THR A 164 11.49 14.04 -18.96
CA THR A 164 12.32 13.81 -17.78
C THR A 164 12.44 12.31 -17.50
N PRO A 165 13.64 11.77 -17.21
CA PRO A 165 13.83 10.35 -16.99
C PRO A 165 13.17 9.89 -15.69
N VAL A 166 12.31 8.89 -15.81
CA VAL A 166 11.67 8.21 -14.68
C VAL A 166 12.08 6.73 -14.66
N ASP A 167 12.37 6.19 -13.47
CA ASP A 167 12.67 4.78 -13.30
C ASP A 167 11.41 3.93 -13.44
N MET A 168 11.30 3.29 -14.60
CA MET A 168 10.22 2.35 -14.94
C MET A 168 10.56 0.88 -14.63
N ARG A 169 11.70 0.59 -13.98
CA ARG A 169 12.11 -0.80 -13.66
C ARG A 169 11.09 -1.50 -12.77
N GLY A 170 10.46 -2.55 -13.30
CA GLY A 170 9.48 -3.36 -12.56
C GLY A 170 8.15 -2.65 -12.32
N LYS A 171 7.87 -1.58 -13.08
CA LYS A 171 6.55 -0.91 -13.10
C LYS A 171 5.66 -1.36 -14.24
N ASN A 172 6.13 -2.29 -15.08
CA ASN A 172 5.29 -2.89 -16.10
C ASN A 172 4.18 -3.68 -15.42
N ILE A 173 2.95 -3.45 -15.89
CA ILE A 173 1.79 -4.22 -15.45
C ILE A 173 2.05 -5.68 -15.82
N SER A 174 1.84 -6.58 -14.88
CA SER A 174 2.00 -8.01 -15.12
C SER A 174 0.90 -8.46 -16.08
N ALA A 175 1.21 -9.37 -17.01
CA ALA A 175 0.18 -10.03 -17.81
C ALA A 175 -0.84 -10.79 -16.94
N ASN A 176 -0.44 -11.18 -15.73
CA ASN A 176 -1.30 -11.83 -14.74
C ASN A 176 -2.09 -10.84 -13.87
N THR A 177 -1.94 -9.52 -14.07
CA THR A 177 -2.72 -8.53 -13.35
C THR A 177 -4.17 -8.61 -13.80
N MET A 178 -5.08 -8.71 -12.82
CA MET A 178 -6.51 -8.76 -13.12
C MET A 178 -6.97 -7.49 -13.83
N PRO A 179 -7.74 -7.61 -14.93
CA PRO A 179 -8.31 -6.48 -15.63
C PRO A 179 -9.12 -5.57 -14.70
N TYR A 180 -9.04 -4.26 -14.94
CA TYR A 180 -9.73 -3.26 -14.14
C TYR A 180 -11.25 -3.48 -14.12
N GLU A 181 -11.83 -3.82 -15.27
CA GLU A 181 -13.26 -4.10 -15.42
C GLU A 181 -13.75 -5.20 -14.47
N TYR A 182 -12.95 -6.25 -14.28
CA TYR A 182 -13.29 -7.35 -13.37
C TYR A 182 -13.24 -6.90 -11.92
N CYS A 183 -12.22 -6.11 -11.55
CA CYS A 183 -12.12 -5.51 -10.22
C CYS A 183 -13.32 -4.60 -9.92
N GLN A 184 -13.76 -3.82 -10.90
CA GLN A 184 -14.91 -2.94 -10.76
C GLN A 184 -16.21 -3.74 -10.55
N LYS A 185 -16.45 -4.79 -11.34
CA LYS A 185 -17.61 -5.69 -11.14
C LYS A 185 -17.62 -6.32 -9.74
N ILE A 186 -16.46 -6.76 -9.23
CA ILE A 186 -16.34 -7.28 -7.85
C ILE A 186 -16.71 -6.20 -6.84
N HIS A 187 -16.20 -4.98 -7.01
CA HIS A 187 -16.43 -3.86 -6.12
C HIS A 187 -17.93 -3.51 -6.02
N GLU A 188 -18.57 -3.32 -7.17
CA GLU A 188 -20.00 -3.01 -7.28
C GLU A 188 -20.86 -4.13 -6.71
N HIS A 189 -20.48 -5.39 -6.95
CA HIS A 189 -21.18 -6.54 -6.37
C HIS A 189 -21.11 -6.53 -4.84
N ILE A 190 -19.94 -6.29 -4.23
CA ILE A 190 -19.80 -6.22 -2.77
C ILE A 190 -20.62 -5.06 -2.18
N LEU A 191 -20.65 -3.90 -2.84
CA LEU A 191 -21.45 -2.75 -2.41
C LEU A 191 -22.96 -2.96 -2.55
N SER A 192 -23.40 -3.88 -3.42
CA SER A 192 -24.83 -4.17 -3.59
C SER A 192 -25.48 -4.85 -2.38
N PHE A 193 -24.69 -5.39 -1.43
CA PHE A 193 -25.23 -6.03 -0.25
C PHE A 193 -25.64 -5.00 0.82
N PRO A 194 -26.85 -5.12 1.40
CA PRO A 194 -27.28 -4.22 2.46
C PRO A 194 -26.45 -4.42 3.74
N THR A 195 -26.01 -3.31 4.35
CA THR A 195 -25.25 -3.30 5.60
C THR A 195 -26.07 -2.75 6.76
N LYS A 196 -25.74 -3.20 7.97
CA LYS A 196 -26.29 -2.69 9.23
C LYS A 196 -25.19 -2.04 10.06
N ASP A 197 -25.48 -0.87 10.60
CA ASP A 197 -24.54 -0.10 11.40
C ASP A 197 -24.74 -0.36 12.90
N THR A 198 -23.66 -0.40 13.67
CA THR A 198 -23.74 -0.48 15.13
C THR A 198 -23.93 0.90 15.75
N HIS A 199 -25.19 1.28 15.99
CA HIS A 199 -25.58 2.57 16.61
C HIS A 199 -25.01 2.85 18.02
N TYR A 200 -24.42 1.87 18.71
CA TYR A 200 -24.04 1.98 20.14
C TYR A 200 -22.54 1.78 20.41
N THR A 201 -21.71 1.51 19.40
CA THR A 201 -20.25 1.38 19.58
C THR A 201 -19.57 2.68 19.18
N THR A 202 -18.50 3.05 19.89
CA THR A 202 -17.65 4.21 19.58
C THR A 202 -16.97 4.11 18.21
N ARG A 203 -16.90 2.90 17.64
CA ARG A 203 -16.46 2.65 16.27
C ARG A 203 -17.66 2.30 15.40
N LEU A 204 -17.87 3.06 14.33
CA LEU A 204 -18.81 2.73 13.26
C LEU A 204 -18.26 1.50 12.52
N LYS A 205 -18.97 0.39 12.63
CA LYS A 205 -18.61 -0.86 11.94
C LYS A 205 -19.85 -1.36 11.22
N ASN A 206 -19.68 -1.68 9.94
CA ASN A 206 -20.77 -2.07 9.06
C ASN A 206 -20.80 -3.59 8.98
N TYR A 207 -21.99 -4.14 9.20
CA TYR A 207 -22.21 -5.58 9.25
C TYR A 207 -23.07 -6.05 8.08
N LEU A 208 -22.57 -7.07 7.38
CA LEU A 208 -23.34 -7.87 6.44
C LEU A 208 -24.22 -8.88 7.20
N ASN A 209 -25.23 -9.39 6.51
CA ASN A 209 -26.15 -10.38 7.06
C ASN A 209 -25.39 -11.59 7.64
N PRO A 210 -25.71 -12.08 8.86
CA PRO A 210 -25.05 -13.23 9.49
C PRO A 210 -25.12 -14.52 8.67
N LYS A 211 -26.11 -14.66 7.79
CA LYS A 211 -26.24 -15.83 6.89
C LYS A 211 -25.30 -15.75 5.67
N LEU A 212 -24.70 -14.59 5.41
CA LEU A 212 -23.74 -14.42 4.33
C LEU A 212 -22.33 -14.74 4.82
N ASN A 213 -21.49 -15.20 3.91
CA ASN A 213 -20.05 -15.27 4.08
C ASN A 213 -19.38 -14.94 2.74
N VAL A 214 -18.07 -14.71 2.72
CA VAL A 214 -17.37 -14.30 1.50
C VAL A 214 -17.47 -15.36 0.39
N LYS A 215 -17.59 -16.65 0.75
CA LYS A 215 -17.72 -17.76 -0.20
C LYS A 215 -19.10 -17.77 -0.86
N THR A 216 -20.17 -17.54 -0.10
CA THR A 216 -21.52 -17.41 -0.64
C THR A 216 -21.64 -16.16 -1.50
N MET A 217 -21.04 -15.04 -1.08
CA MET A 217 -20.96 -13.84 -1.91
C MET A 217 -20.20 -14.10 -3.23
N HIS A 218 -19.10 -14.85 -3.22
CA HIS A 218 -18.40 -15.21 -4.46
C HIS A 218 -19.24 -16.12 -5.36
N THR A 219 -20.03 -17.02 -4.77
CA THR A 219 -20.98 -17.87 -5.54
C THR A 219 -22.05 -17.00 -6.21
N MET A 220 -22.67 -16.09 -5.47
CA MET A 220 -23.64 -15.11 -6.01
C MET A 220 -23.03 -14.19 -7.07
N PHE A 221 -21.75 -13.85 -6.93
CA PHE A 221 -21.03 -13.06 -7.93
C PHE A 221 -20.91 -13.81 -9.26
N LEU A 222 -20.58 -15.12 -9.20
CA LEU A 222 -20.48 -15.96 -10.39
C LEU A 222 -21.85 -16.24 -11.03
N GLU A 223 -22.91 -16.38 -10.22
CA GLU A 223 -24.28 -16.48 -10.73
C GLU A 223 -24.70 -15.20 -11.48
N LYS A 224 -24.28 -14.02 -10.99
CA LYS A 224 -24.56 -12.73 -11.63
C LYS A 224 -23.71 -12.48 -12.88
N TYR A 225 -22.48 -13.00 -12.91
CA TYR A 225 -21.52 -12.82 -14.01
C TYR A 225 -20.92 -14.17 -14.44
N PRO A 226 -21.72 -15.03 -15.11
CA PRO A 226 -21.28 -16.36 -15.52
C PRO A 226 -20.09 -16.32 -16.48
N GLU A 227 -19.91 -15.23 -17.25
CA GLU A 227 -18.77 -15.04 -18.16
C GLU A 227 -17.41 -14.90 -17.45
N LEU A 228 -17.42 -14.73 -16.13
CA LEU A 228 -16.25 -14.60 -15.26
C LEU A 228 -15.92 -15.88 -14.49
N GLU A 229 -16.71 -16.93 -14.69
CA GLU A 229 -16.42 -18.25 -14.15
C GLU A 229 -15.07 -18.78 -14.67
N GLY A 230 -14.28 -19.37 -13.78
CA GLY A 230 -12.90 -19.78 -14.07
C GLY A 230 -11.87 -18.64 -14.16
N LYS A 231 -12.28 -17.41 -14.52
CA LYS A 231 -11.41 -16.23 -14.57
C LYS A 231 -11.14 -15.65 -13.18
N ILE A 232 -12.17 -15.60 -12.32
CA ILE A 232 -12.07 -15.03 -10.97
C ILE A 232 -12.17 -16.14 -9.93
N LYS A 233 -11.01 -16.54 -9.40
CA LYS A 233 -10.93 -17.53 -8.33
C LYS A 233 -11.41 -16.93 -7.00
N TYR A 234 -11.99 -17.77 -6.14
CA TYR A 234 -12.42 -17.40 -4.79
C TYR A 234 -11.31 -16.67 -4.00
N GLN A 235 -10.07 -17.15 -4.08
CA GLN A 235 -8.93 -16.55 -3.38
C GLN A 235 -8.76 -15.07 -3.73
N TYR A 236 -8.87 -14.71 -5.02
CA TYR A 236 -8.75 -13.33 -5.46
C TYR A 236 -9.92 -12.47 -4.96
N TYR A 237 -11.14 -12.99 -5.07
CA TYR A 237 -12.33 -12.32 -4.55
C TYR A 237 -12.23 -12.06 -3.04
N TRP A 238 -11.77 -13.04 -2.27
CA TRP A 238 -11.57 -12.92 -0.83
C TRP A 238 -10.47 -11.92 -0.46
N GLU A 239 -9.33 -11.93 -1.16
CA GLU A 239 -8.28 -10.94 -0.97
C GLU A 239 -8.76 -9.53 -1.31
N TYR A 240 -9.53 -9.38 -2.39
CA TYR A 240 -10.14 -8.11 -2.77
C TYR A 240 -11.11 -7.62 -1.69
N PHE A 241 -12.01 -8.48 -1.20
CA PHE A 241 -12.93 -8.15 -0.10
C PHE A 241 -12.16 -7.68 1.14
N LYS A 242 -11.17 -8.46 1.58
CA LYS A 242 -10.41 -8.20 2.80
C LYS A 242 -9.58 -6.91 2.74
N ASN A 243 -8.99 -6.61 1.59
CA ASN A 243 -8.08 -5.47 1.45
C ASN A 243 -8.82 -4.16 1.16
N ASN A 244 -10.01 -4.22 0.57
CA ASN A 244 -10.75 -3.02 0.14
C ASN A 244 -11.96 -2.68 1.04
N PHE A 245 -12.47 -3.63 1.84
CA PHE A 245 -13.68 -3.42 2.64
C PHE A 245 -13.46 -3.70 4.13
N SER A 246 -13.97 -2.80 4.98
CA SER A 246 -14.02 -2.96 6.44
C SER A 246 -15.39 -3.49 6.90
N LEU A 247 -15.84 -4.56 6.24
CA LEU A 247 -17.13 -5.22 6.51
C LEU A 247 -16.95 -6.43 7.42
N SER A 248 -17.94 -6.74 8.25
CA SER A 248 -17.96 -7.97 9.06
C SER A 248 -19.30 -8.69 8.94
N PHE A 249 -19.32 -9.98 9.21
CA PHE A 249 -20.54 -10.79 9.14
C PHE A 249 -21.17 -10.90 10.53
N GLY A 250 -22.48 -10.71 10.61
CA GLY A 250 -23.25 -10.85 11.84
C GLY A 250 -22.98 -9.73 12.84
N ALA A 251 -23.94 -8.82 12.99
CA ALA A 251 -23.91 -7.91 14.11
C ALA A 251 -24.08 -8.70 15.43
N PRO A 252 -23.44 -8.28 16.53
CA PRO A 252 -23.74 -8.84 17.84
C PRO A 252 -25.26 -8.78 18.08
N VAL A 253 -25.86 -9.89 18.50
CA VAL A 253 -27.26 -9.89 18.95
C VAL A 253 -27.33 -8.94 20.14
N LYS A 254 -28.06 -7.84 19.98
CA LYS A 254 -28.29 -6.90 21.07
C LYS A 254 -29.57 -7.33 21.75
N ASP A 255 -29.56 -7.35 23.08
CA ASP A 255 -30.79 -7.49 23.85
C ASP A 255 -31.72 -6.34 23.49
N ALA A 256 -32.93 -6.68 23.06
CA ALA A 256 -33.95 -5.70 22.78
C ALA A 256 -34.50 -5.17 24.12
N CYS A 257 -34.67 -3.86 24.22
CA CYS A 257 -35.33 -3.29 25.39
C CYS A 257 -36.80 -3.69 25.38
N SER A 258 -37.23 -4.47 26.37
CA SER A 258 -38.62 -4.94 26.52
C SER A 258 -39.64 -3.80 26.40
N LYS A 259 -39.38 -2.67 27.05
CA LYS A 259 -40.24 -1.48 26.96
C LYS A 259 -40.28 -0.87 25.56
N CYS A 260 -39.16 -0.89 24.82
CA CYS A 260 -39.18 -0.44 23.42
C CYS A 260 -40.00 -1.39 22.54
N GLU A 261 -39.86 -2.70 22.72
CA GLU A 261 -40.65 -3.69 21.97
C GLU A 261 -42.14 -3.57 22.25
N GLU A 262 -42.52 -3.46 23.52
CA GLU A 262 -43.91 -3.28 23.94
C GLU A 262 -44.54 -2.03 23.29
N LEU A 263 -43.85 -0.89 23.37
CA LEU A 263 -44.34 0.37 22.80
C LEU A 263 -44.40 0.34 21.28
N ASN A 264 -43.39 -0.24 20.61
CA ASN A 264 -43.43 -0.41 19.15
C ASN A 264 -44.58 -1.33 18.73
N THR A 265 -44.83 -2.41 19.48
CA THR A 265 -45.96 -3.31 19.22
C THR A 265 -47.30 -2.57 19.35
N LYS A 266 -47.47 -1.74 20.39
CA LYS A 266 -48.65 -0.87 20.55
C LYS A 266 -48.82 0.12 19.40
N ILE A 267 -47.73 0.69 18.89
CA ILE A 267 -47.79 1.63 17.75
C ILE A 267 -48.21 0.91 16.47
N MET A 268 -47.75 -0.32 16.25
CA MET A 268 -48.01 -1.11 15.03
C MET A 268 -49.32 -1.92 15.07
N SER A 269 -49.96 -2.03 16.24
CA SER A 269 -51.23 -2.75 16.38
C SER A 269 -52.34 -2.10 15.55
N LYS A 270 -53.11 -2.91 14.83
CA LYS A 270 -54.26 -2.44 14.04
C LYS A 270 -55.49 -2.17 14.91
N ASP A 271 -55.53 -2.77 16.10
CA ASP A 271 -56.72 -2.80 16.97
C ASP A 271 -56.74 -1.63 17.98
N LEU A 272 -55.67 -0.83 18.05
CA LEU A 272 -55.56 0.32 18.94
C LEU A 272 -55.99 1.63 18.27
N ASN A 273 -56.76 2.43 19.00
CA ASN A 273 -57.17 3.78 18.60
C ASN A 273 -55.96 4.72 18.45
N ASP A 274 -56.09 5.72 17.58
CA ASP A 274 -55.00 6.66 17.26
C ASP A 274 -54.49 7.47 18.45
N VAL A 275 -55.32 7.69 19.47
CA VAL A 275 -54.91 8.35 20.71
C VAL A 275 -53.93 7.47 21.48
N ALA A 276 -54.22 6.17 21.62
CA ALA A 276 -53.35 5.22 22.30
C ALA A 276 -52.01 5.05 21.58
N LYS A 277 -52.01 5.04 20.23
CA LYS A 277 -50.79 5.01 19.42
C LYS A 277 -49.93 6.25 19.62
N ARG A 278 -50.54 7.44 19.67
CA ARG A 278 -49.82 8.70 19.94
C ARG A 278 -49.21 8.73 21.33
N VAL A 279 -49.92 8.22 22.35
CA VAL A 279 -49.38 8.09 23.71
C VAL A 279 -48.18 7.14 23.72
N ALA A 280 -48.29 5.96 23.11
CA ALA A 280 -47.18 5.01 23.02
C ALA A 280 -45.95 5.58 22.29
N ALA A 281 -46.17 6.35 21.22
CA ALA A 281 -45.09 7.04 20.50
C ALA A 281 -44.41 8.13 21.36
N ALA A 282 -45.19 8.91 22.11
CA ALA A 282 -44.67 9.92 23.04
C ALA A 282 -43.86 9.26 24.17
N GLU A 283 -44.36 8.17 24.75
CA GLU A 283 -43.65 7.39 25.78
C GLU A 283 -42.34 6.82 25.25
N LEU A 284 -42.33 6.29 24.02
CA LEU A 284 -41.14 5.74 23.39
C LEU A 284 -40.08 6.83 23.18
N LEU A 285 -40.51 8.02 22.76
CA LEU A 285 -39.63 9.17 22.57
C LEU A 285 -39.02 9.62 23.91
N VAL A 286 -39.82 9.71 24.98
CA VAL A 286 -39.33 10.03 26.33
C VAL A 286 -38.35 8.97 26.83
N HIS A 287 -38.66 7.69 26.64
CA HIS A 287 -37.80 6.58 27.02
C HIS A 287 -36.43 6.65 26.31
N LYS A 288 -36.41 6.87 24.99
CA LYS A 288 -35.18 7.08 24.20
C LYS A 288 -34.39 8.31 24.67
N ARG A 289 -35.06 9.41 25.00
CA ARG A 289 -34.39 10.62 25.55
C ARG A 289 -33.74 10.34 26.91
N ARG A 290 -34.41 9.61 27.80
CA ARG A 290 -33.85 9.21 29.11
C ARG A 290 -32.60 8.34 28.94
N SER A 291 -32.66 7.34 28.06
CA SER A 291 -31.51 6.50 27.72
C SER A 291 -30.34 7.34 27.17
N LYS A 292 -30.60 8.27 26.24
CA LYS A 292 -29.56 9.17 25.71
C LYS A 292 -28.94 10.05 26.80
N LYS A 293 -29.74 10.59 27.73
CA LYS A 293 -29.25 11.37 28.88
C LYS A 293 -28.34 10.53 29.77
N PHE A 294 -28.70 9.28 30.04
CA PHE A 294 -27.90 8.34 30.83
C PHE A 294 -26.51 8.10 30.18
N TYR A 295 -26.46 7.72 28.91
CA TYR A 295 -25.19 7.50 28.21
C TYR A 295 -24.34 8.76 28.08
N ASN A 296 -24.96 9.93 27.90
CA ASN A 296 -24.25 11.20 27.91
C ASN A 296 -23.61 11.50 29.27
N ASN A 297 -24.28 11.17 30.37
CA ASN A 297 -23.72 11.33 31.70
C ASN A 297 -22.53 10.38 31.92
N ILE A 298 -22.62 9.11 31.49
CA ILE A 298 -21.49 8.17 31.56
C ILE A 298 -20.26 8.75 30.84
N LYS A 299 -20.43 9.24 29.60
CA LYS A 299 -19.34 9.85 28.84
C LYS A 299 -18.70 11.02 29.57
N LYS A 300 -19.52 11.93 30.10
CA LYS A 300 -19.04 13.08 30.89
C LYS A 300 -18.26 12.64 32.13
N THR A 301 -18.74 11.63 32.87
CA THR A 301 -18.04 11.11 34.05
C THR A 301 -16.69 10.50 33.68
N ILE A 302 -16.62 9.75 32.58
CA ILE A 302 -15.35 9.21 32.06
C ILE A 302 -14.38 10.34 31.73
N GLU A 303 -14.81 11.36 30.99
CA GLU A 303 -13.99 12.52 30.64
C GLU A 303 -13.46 13.25 31.89
N ILE A 304 -14.32 13.47 32.89
CA ILE A 304 -13.94 14.13 34.15
C ILE A 304 -12.93 13.27 34.94
N SER A 305 -13.14 11.96 35.02
CA SER A 305 -12.23 11.04 35.73
C SER A 305 -10.85 10.95 35.07
N GLN A 306 -10.77 11.10 33.73
CA GLN A 306 -9.50 11.12 33.01
C GLN A 306 -8.70 12.40 33.26
N GLN A 307 -9.40 13.53 33.43
CA GLN A 307 -8.78 14.83 33.66
C GLN A 307 -8.44 15.07 35.14
N ASN A 308 -9.23 14.53 36.08
CA ASN A 308 -9.08 14.75 37.51
C ASN A 308 -8.88 13.43 38.28
N LYS A 309 -7.66 13.21 38.76
CA LYS A 309 -7.30 12.03 39.56
C LYS A 309 -8.04 11.91 40.91
N LYS A 310 -8.78 12.93 41.36
CA LYS A 310 -9.60 12.89 42.58
C LYS A 310 -11.04 12.38 42.34
N VAL A 311 -11.43 12.13 41.09
CA VAL A 311 -12.80 11.70 40.74
C VAL A 311 -12.76 10.29 40.16
N LEU A 312 -13.54 9.38 40.76
CA LEU A 312 -13.72 8.00 40.30
C LEU A 312 -15.14 7.81 39.77
N GLY A 313 -15.27 7.32 38.54
CA GLY A 313 -16.55 6.87 37.98
C GLY A 313 -16.69 5.37 38.20
N LEU A 314 -17.78 4.94 38.82
CA LEU A 314 -18.14 3.51 38.98
C LEU A 314 -19.43 3.24 38.21
N CYS A 315 -19.46 2.17 37.43
CA CYS A 315 -20.66 1.69 36.76
C CYS A 315 -21.05 0.31 37.30
N PHE A 316 -22.29 0.19 37.78
CA PHE A 316 -22.82 -1.06 38.30
C PHE A 316 -23.74 -1.70 37.28
N ASP A 317 -23.59 -2.99 37.05
CA ASP A 317 -24.43 -3.78 36.14
C ASP A 317 -24.75 -5.14 36.75
N PHE A 318 -25.86 -5.75 36.33
CA PHE A 318 -26.17 -7.15 36.63
C PHE A 318 -26.12 -7.93 35.33
N MET A 319 -25.38 -9.03 35.29
CA MET A 319 -25.49 -9.92 34.14
C MET A 319 -26.74 -10.80 34.29
N ALA A 320 -27.14 -11.44 33.20
CA ALA A 320 -28.24 -12.38 33.19
C ALA A 320 -28.07 -13.45 34.29
N VAL A 321 -29.15 -13.75 34.99
CA VAL A 321 -29.20 -14.84 35.97
C VAL A 321 -28.96 -16.15 35.24
N VAL A 322 -27.99 -16.94 35.71
CA VAL A 322 -27.66 -18.24 35.11
C VAL A 322 -28.00 -19.34 36.09
N ASP A 323 -28.85 -20.28 35.67
CA ASP A 323 -29.15 -21.47 36.44
C ASP A 323 -28.08 -22.55 36.22
N LEU A 324 -27.58 -23.12 37.31
CA LEU A 324 -26.58 -24.17 37.34
C LEU A 324 -27.06 -25.41 38.11
N PRO A 325 -26.63 -26.61 37.69
CA PRO A 325 -25.95 -26.92 36.43
C PRO A 325 -26.90 -26.79 35.21
N LYS A 326 -26.35 -26.41 34.06
CA LYS A 326 -27.10 -26.37 32.80
C LYS A 326 -27.28 -27.79 32.24
N ILE A 327 -28.33 -28.47 32.68
CA ILE A 327 -28.66 -29.83 32.26
C ILE A 327 -29.73 -29.75 31.14
N PRO A 328 -29.51 -30.35 29.96
CA PRO A 328 -30.48 -30.35 28.87
C PRO A 328 -31.58 -31.41 29.07
N VAL A 329 -32.18 -31.50 30.28
CA VAL A 329 -33.24 -32.45 30.63
C VAL A 329 -34.48 -31.66 31.03
N GLN A 330 -35.62 -31.95 30.40
CA GLN A 330 -36.86 -31.18 30.59
C GLN A 330 -37.40 -31.23 32.03
N GLU A 331 -37.21 -32.34 32.74
CA GLU A 331 -37.64 -32.49 34.14
C GLU A 331 -36.95 -31.49 35.07
N VAL A 332 -35.73 -31.05 34.73
CA VAL A 332 -34.94 -30.07 35.50
C VAL A 332 -35.65 -28.72 35.60
N TYR A 333 -36.52 -28.40 34.64
CA TYR A 333 -37.36 -27.21 34.67
C TYR A 333 -38.31 -27.18 35.88
N TYR A 334 -38.77 -28.34 36.36
CA TYR A 334 -39.68 -28.45 37.49
C TYR A 334 -38.96 -28.56 38.84
N TYR A 335 -37.63 -28.67 38.83
CA TYR A 335 -36.80 -28.70 40.04
C TYR A 335 -36.21 -27.32 40.34
N ARG A 336 -35.92 -27.06 41.61
CA ARG A 336 -35.24 -25.84 42.03
C ARG A 336 -33.77 -25.89 41.61
N GLN A 337 -33.41 -25.13 40.58
CA GLN A 337 -32.03 -24.97 40.15
C GLN A 337 -31.28 -23.94 41.01
N LEU A 338 -29.94 -24.04 41.07
CA LEU A 338 -29.11 -23.03 41.72
C LEU A 338 -28.96 -21.83 40.78
N SER A 339 -29.58 -20.71 41.10
CA SER A 339 -29.44 -19.47 40.33
C SER A 339 -28.21 -18.68 40.77
N VAL A 340 -27.33 -18.36 39.82
CA VAL A 340 -26.15 -17.50 40.04
C VAL A 340 -26.45 -16.09 39.55
N ASN A 341 -26.45 -15.16 40.51
CA ASN A 341 -26.55 -13.73 40.23
C ASN A 341 -25.14 -13.15 40.17
N THR A 342 -24.79 -12.51 39.05
CA THR A 342 -23.49 -11.86 38.88
C THR A 342 -23.67 -10.35 38.88
N PHE A 343 -23.02 -9.69 39.83
CA PHE A 343 -22.99 -8.24 39.98
C PHE A 343 -21.65 -7.70 39.46
N GLY A 344 -21.71 -6.93 38.38
CA GLY A 344 -20.57 -6.30 37.72
C GLY A 344 -20.32 -4.90 38.26
N ILE A 345 -19.04 -4.60 38.55
CA ILE A 345 -18.55 -3.26 38.87
C ILE A 345 -17.49 -2.91 37.82
N HIS A 346 -17.74 -1.87 37.03
CA HIS A 346 -16.93 -1.44 35.88
C HIS A 346 -16.34 -0.05 36.08
#